data_AF-F8PV10-F1
#
_entry.id   AF-F8PV10-F1
#
_cell.length_a   1.000
_cell.length_b   1.000
_cell.length_c   1.000
_cell.angle_alpha   90.00
_cell.angle_beta   90.00
_cell.angle_gamma   90.00
#
_symmetry.space_group_name_H-M   'P 1'
#
loop_
_entity.id
_entity.type
_entity.pdbx_description
1 polymer ?
#
loop_
_entity_poly.entity_id
_entity_poly.type
_entity_poly.pdbx_seq_one_letter_code
_entity_poly.pdbx_strand_id
1 'polypeptide(L)'
;VKGYLLSAFSANRDIFHHGGKFIISHGGGKAESVLSREGGPQTQLADDQDSTDKSVRALLNTFASKNPLVLLVDDKYALFPYDLASSRYTYVVLGHFWISHAWAEYQPASNTRGRVVRYKFAFQWCEEQGPPWWIPKTDEDNCTPPTNTRFVLQHASKVYIPQTVH
;
A
#
# COMPACT_ATOMS: atom_id res chain seq x y z
N VAL A 1 -8.93 -5.58 11.19
CA VAL A 1 -7.95 -6.15 10.23
C VAL A 1 -6.59 -6.22 10.91
N LYS A 2 -5.73 -7.17 10.56
CA LYS A 2 -4.37 -7.28 11.13
C LYS A 2 -3.27 -6.95 10.13
N GLY A 3 -3.54 -7.03 8.83
CA GLY A 3 -2.64 -6.52 7.81
C GLY A 3 -3.36 -6.15 6.52
N TYR A 4 -2.68 -5.36 5.69
CA TYR A 4 -3.15 -4.86 4.40
C TYR A 4 -1.99 -4.96 3.39
N LEU A 5 -2.31 -5.45 2.19
CA LEU A 5 -1.35 -5.64 1.11
C LEU A 5 -1.47 -4.52 0.08
N LEU A 6 -0.36 -3.81 -0.15
CA LEU A 6 -0.15 -2.90 -1.27
C LEU A 6 0.40 -3.72 -2.45
N SER A 7 -0.26 -3.66 -3.61
CA SER A 7 0.02 -4.52 -4.77
C SER A 7 -0.23 -3.78 -6.10
N ALA A 8 -0.18 -4.50 -7.22
CA ALA A 8 -0.18 -4.02 -8.60
C ALA A 8 -1.32 -3.06 -9.00
N PHE A 9 -2.45 -3.09 -8.30
CA PHE A 9 -3.66 -2.40 -8.73
C PHE A 9 -3.77 -1.02 -8.08
N SER A 10 -2.93 -0.06 -8.46
CA SER A 10 -3.08 1.31 -7.95
C SER A 10 -4.39 1.95 -8.40
N ALA A 11 -5.12 2.58 -7.48
CA ALA A 11 -6.24 3.44 -7.78
C ALA A 11 -5.79 4.88 -8.06
N ASN A 12 -6.66 5.67 -8.66
CA ASN A 12 -6.40 7.09 -8.86
C ASN A 12 -6.15 7.76 -7.49
N ARG A 13 -5.13 8.63 -7.40
CA ARG A 13 -4.68 9.29 -6.16
C ARG A 13 -4.22 8.34 -5.06
N ASP A 14 -3.79 7.12 -5.37
CA ASP A 14 -2.93 6.36 -4.44
C ASP A 14 -1.56 7.06 -4.39
N ILE A 15 -0.99 7.22 -3.20
CA ILE A 15 0.27 7.95 -3.01
C ILE A 15 1.19 7.25 -2.03
N PHE A 16 2.49 7.44 -2.22
CA PHE A 16 3.54 7.02 -1.31
C PHE A 16 4.41 8.25 -0.98
N HIS A 17 4.21 8.82 0.20
CA HIS A 17 4.84 10.07 0.63
C HIS A 17 5.67 9.90 1.90
N HIS A 18 6.52 10.91 2.16
CA HIS A 18 7.41 10.96 3.32
C HIS A 18 8.25 9.68 3.46
N GLY A 19 8.81 9.21 2.35
CA GLY A 19 9.59 7.97 2.31
C GLY A 19 8.78 6.72 2.64
N GLY A 20 7.45 6.74 2.52
CA GLY A 20 6.57 5.63 2.87
C GLY A 20 5.99 5.70 4.28
N LYS A 21 6.25 6.79 5.02
CA LYS A 21 5.60 7.02 6.33
C LYS A 21 4.13 7.43 6.21
N PHE A 22 3.75 7.98 5.06
CA PHE A 22 2.35 8.32 4.75
C PHE A 22 1.97 7.72 3.41
N ILE A 23 0.94 6.88 3.41
CA ILE A 23 0.50 6.14 2.22
C ILE A 23 -1.01 6.31 2.10
N ILE A 24 -1.51 6.67 0.92
CA ILE A 24 -2.94 6.58 0.61
C ILE A 24 -3.13 5.41 -0.32
N SER A 25 -4.02 4.49 0.05
CA SER A 25 -4.41 3.36 -0.79
C SER A 25 -5.91 3.12 -0.73
N HIS A 26 -6.45 2.47 -1.75
CA HIS A 26 -7.87 2.18 -1.90
C HIS A 26 -8.31 0.90 -1.16
N GLY A 27 -9.61 0.72 -0.94
CA GLY A 27 -10.16 -0.55 -0.44
C GLY A 27 -10.00 -1.67 -1.47
N GLY A 28 -9.82 -2.92 -1.03
CA GLY A 28 -9.73 -4.05 -1.96
C GLY A 28 -11.09 -4.43 -2.57
N GLY A 29 -11.06 -5.04 -3.76
CA GLY A 29 -12.24 -5.58 -4.46
C GLY A 29 -12.92 -4.57 -5.40
N LYS A 30 -13.83 -5.07 -6.25
CA LYS A 30 -14.58 -4.29 -7.25
C LYS A 30 -13.73 -3.57 -8.32
N ALA A 31 -12.43 -3.88 -8.38
CA ALA A 31 -11.53 -3.43 -9.44
C ALA A 31 -11.85 -4.14 -10.77
N GLU A 32 -11.44 -3.52 -11.88
CA GLU A 32 -11.48 -4.17 -13.17
C GLU A 32 -10.51 -5.37 -13.17
N SER A 33 -10.97 -6.51 -13.68
CA SER A 33 -10.14 -7.73 -13.73
C SER A 33 -10.50 -8.60 -14.93
N VAL A 34 -9.52 -9.33 -15.44
CA VAL A 34 -9.74 -10.36 -16.45
C VAL A 34 -9.81 -11.71 -15.72
N LEU A 35 -11.00 -12.29 -15.67
CA LEU A 35 -11.21 -13.61 -15.07
C LEU A 35 -11.09 -14.67 -16.16
N SER A 36 -10.23 -15.65 -15.94
CA SER A 36 -10.21 -16.86 -16.78
C SER A 36 -11.28 -17.82 -16.26
N ARG A 37 -12.35 -18.03 -17.02
CA ARG A 37 -13.36 -19.07 -16.76
C ARG A 37 -13.35 -20.09 -17.90
N GLU A 38 -13.85 -21.30 -17.63
CA GLU A 38 -14.14 -22.26 -18.70
C GLU A 38 -15.09 -21.60 -19.71
N GLY A 39 -14.57 -21.27 -20.90
CA GLY A 39 -15.24 -20.41 -21.88
C GLY A 39 -14.44 -19.20 -22.38
N GLY A 40 -13.29 -18.90 -21.76
CA GLY A 40 -12.37 -17.84 -22.18
C GLY A 40 -12.22 -16.68 -21.19
N PRO A 41 -11.39 -15.68 -21.51
CA PRO A 41 -11.19 -14.50 -20.67
C PRO A 41 -12.46 -13.64 -20.64
N GLN A 42 -13.04 -13.46 -19.46
CA GLN A 42 -14.15 -12.55 -19.23
C GLN A 42 -13.65 -11.30 -18.48
N THR A 43 -13.80 -10.14 -19.09
CA THR A 43 -13.48 -8.86 -18.44
C THR A 43 -14.61 -8.48 -17.49
N GLN A 44 -14.29 -8.39 -16.20
CA GLN A 44 -15.15 -7.78 -15.21
C GLN A 44 -14.77 -6.31 -15.08
N LEU A 45 -15.70 -5.42 -15.42
CA LEU A 45 -15.50 -3.98 -15.28
C LEU A 45 -15.49 -3.56 -13.81
N ALA A 46 -14.83 -2.43 -13.54
CA ALA A 46 -14.87 -1.79 -12.23
C ALA A 46 -16.31 -1.39 -11.85
N ASP A 47 -16.66 -1.62 -10.59
CA ASP A 47 -17.96 -1.29 -10.00
C ASP A 47 -17.78 -0.53 -8.67
N ASP A 48 -18.83 0.07 -8.12
CA ASP A 48 -18.76 0.84 -6.87
C ASP A 48 -18.39 -0.05 -5.67
N GLN A 49 -17.62 0.54 -4.75
CA GLN A 49 -17.40 -0.02 -3.43
C GLN A 49 -18.43 0.51 -2.44
N ASP A 50 -18.89 -0.37 -1.57
CA ASP A 50 -19.80 -0.04 -0.48
C ASP A 50 -19.14 -0.26 0.89
N SER A 51 -19.59 0.50 1.89
CA SER A 51 -19.13 0.36 3.28
C SER A 51 -19.32 -1.05 3.85
N THR A 52 -20.26 -1.83 3.31
CA THR A 52 -20.58 -3.19 3.72
C THR A 52 -19.69 -4.26 3.06
N ASP A 53 -18.96 -3.90 1.98
CA ASP A 53 -18.01 -4.79 1.33
C ASP A 53 -17.00 -5.31 2.35
N LYS A 54 -16.74 -6.61 2.36
CA LYS A 54 -15.97 -7.28 3.44
C LYS A 54 -14.62 -6.60 3.72
N SER A 55 -13.87 -6.26 2.68
CA SER A 55 -12.57 -5.59 2.76
C SER A 55 -12.69 -4.16 3.30
N VAL A 56 -13.60 -3.37 2.73
CA VAL A 56 -13.88 -1.98 3.11
C VAL A 56 -14.36 -1.90 4.56
N ARG A 57 -15.40 -2.66 4.90
CA ARG A 57 -15.97 -2.75 6.25
C ARG A 57 -14.91 -3.08 7.29
N ALA A 58 -14.02 -4.03 6.97
CA ALA A 58 -12.98 -4.43 7.90
C ALA A 58 -11.95 -3.31 8.16
N LEU A 59 -11.61 -2.52 7.14
CA LEU A 59 -10.73 -1.35 7.29
C LEU A 59 -11.42 -0.20 8.02
N LEU A 60 -12.69 0.09 7.70
CA LEU A 60 -13.50 1.07 8.44
C LEU A 60 -13.60 0.72 9.93
N ASN A 61 -13.83 -0.55 10.27
CA ASN A 61 -13.82 -1.00 11.66
C ASN A 61 -12.43 -0.83 12.31
N THR A 62 -11.35 -1.07 11.56
CA THR A 62 -9.99 -0.90 12.07
C THR A 62 -9.68 0.57 12.36
N PHE A 63 -10.15 1.47 11.49
CA PHE A 63 -10.11 2.92 11.68
C PHE A 63 -10.91 3.35 12.91
N ALA A 64 -12.17 2.92 13.02
CA ALA A 64 -13.05 3.26 14.15
C ALA A 64 -12.51 2.76 15.49
N SER A 65 -11.95 1.55 15.52
CA SER A 65 -11.35 0.98 16.74
C SER A 65 -9.95 1.52 17.05
N LYS A 66 -9.37 2.35 16.18
CA LYS A 66 -8.01 2.90 16.33
C LYS A 66 -7.00 1.79 16.67
N ASN A 67 -7.00 0.74 15.87
CA ASN A 67 -6.04 -0.35 16.01
C ASN A 67 -4.97 -0.24 14.91
N PRO A 68 -3.68 -0.44 15.23
CA PRO A 68 -2.66 -0.46 14.20
C PRO A 68 -2.79 -1.76 13.39
N LEU A 69 -2.33 -1.72 12.15
CA LEU A 69 -2.26 -2.88 11.26
C LEU A 69 -0.93 -2.93 10.54
N VAL A 70 -0.55 -4.11 10.08
CA VAL A 70 0.70 -4.32 9.36
C VAL A 70 0.51 -4.03 7.87
N LEU A 71 1.32 -3.15 7.28
CA LEU A 71 1.39 -3.01 5.83
C LEU A 71 2.44 -3.94 5.24
N LEU A 72 2.05 -4.61 4.16
CA LEU A 72 2.94 -5.40 3.31
C LEU A 72 2.91 -4.80 1.91
N VAL A 73 4.04 -4.88 1.20
CA VAL A 73 4.12 -4.59 -0.23
C VAL A 73 4.55 -5.85 -0.95
N ASP A 74 4.06 -6.05 -2.17
CA ASP A 74 4.59 -7.06 -3.09
C ASP A 74 5.50 -6.44 -4.17
N ASP A 75 6.14 -7.32 -4.94
CA ASP A 75 7.03 -6.97 -6.06
C ASP A 75 6.34 -6.28 -7.25
N LYS A 76 5.03 -6.06 -7.18
CA LYS A 76 4.24 -5.37 -8.20
C LYS A 76 3.78 -3.99 -7.75
N TYR A 77 4.05 -3.59 -6.51
CA TYR A 77 3.65 -2.28 -6.02
C TYR A 77 4.58 -1.17 -6.56
N ALA A 78 4.14 -0.54 -7.64
CA ALA A 78 4.94 0.43 -8.42
C ALA A 78 5.40 1.68 -7.64
N LEU A 79 4.73 2.04 -6.55
CA LEU A 79 5.08 3.22 -5.75
C LEU A 79 6.19 2.96 -4.72
N PHE A 80 6.61 1.70 -4.53
CA PHE A 80 7.72 1.37 -3.64
C PHE A 80 9.07 1.68 -4.31
N PRO A 81 10.02 2.34 -3.62
CA PRO A 81 11.25 2.83 -4.25
C PRO A 81 12.33 1.76 -4.53
N TYR A 82 12.07 0.49 -4.23
CA TYR A 82 13.03 -0.60 -4.42
C TYR A 82 12.42 -1.71 -5.27
N ASP A 83 13.25 -2.29 -6.14
CA ASP A 83 12.88 -3.47 -6.93
C ASP A 83 13.06 -4.74 -6.09
N LEU A 84 11.92 -5.25 -5.62
CA LEU A 84 11.86 -6.46 -4.82
C LEU A 84 12.11 -7.72 -5.66
N ALA A 85 11.65 -7.75 -6.92
CA ALA A 85 11.82 -8.89 -7.81
C ALA A 85 13.30 -9.14 -8.12
N SER A 86 14.05 -8.08 -8.46
CA SER A 86 15.51 -8.15 -8.66
C SER A 86 16.26 -8.60 -7.40
N SER A 87 15.69 -8.32 -6.23
CA SER A 87 16.23 -8.74 -4.93
C SER A 87 15.73 -10.13 -4.49
N ARG A 88 14.95 -10.83 -5.32
CA ARG A 88 14.32 -12.14 -5.06
C ARG A 88 13.36 -12.16 -3.87
N TYR A 89 12.70 -11.04 -3.60
CA TYR A 89 11.63 -10.94 -2.61
C TYR A 89 10.29 -10.72 -3.31
N THR A 90 9.30 -11.58 -3.03
CA THR A 90 7.92 -11.36 -3.53
C THR A 90 7.12 -10.48 -2.59
N TYR A 91 7.35 -10.58 -1.28
CA TYR A 91 6.66 -9.80 -0.26
C TYR A 91 7.64 -9.30 0.78
N VAL A 92 7.47 -8.06 1.23
CA VAL A 92 8.17 -7.52 2.41
C VAL A 92 7.17 -6.84 3.34
N VAL A 93 7.46 -6.92 4.64
CA VAL A 93 6.71 -6.22 5.68
C VAL A 93 7.28 -4.82 5.81
N LEU A 94 6.43 -3.80 5.65
CA LEU A 94 6.81 -2.42 5.91
C LEU A 94 6.84 -2.17 7.42
N GLY A 95 5.78 -2.53 8.12
CA GLY A 95 5.65 -2.30 9.57
C GLY A 95 4.23 -1.99 9.96
N HIS A 96 4.06 -1.41 11.14
CA HIS A 96 2.77 -1.02 11.71
C HIS A 96 2.37 0.38 11.27
N PHE A 97 1.10 0.53 10.90
CA PHE A 97 0.50 1.79 10.51
C PHE A 97 -0.85 1.99 11.19
N TRP A 98 -1.13 3.24 11.50
CA TRP A 98 -2.46 3.72 11.84
C TRP A 98 -3.25 4.01 10.57
N ILE A 99 -4.54 3.70 10.55
CA ILE A 99 -5.44 4.37 9.60
C ILE A 99 -5.77 5.73 10.22
N SER A 100 -5.26 6.80 9.62
CA SER A 100 -5.49 8.17 10.08
C SER A 100 -6.78 8.77 9.54
N HIS A 101 -7.15 8.40 8.31
CA HIS A 101 -8.36 8.88 7.62
C HIS A 101 -8.95 7.77 6.74
N ALA A 102 -10.27 7.81 6.56
CA ALA A 102 -10.99 6.96 5.63
C ALA A 102 -12.11 7.78 4.96
N TRP A 103 -12.24 7.68 3.65
CA TRP A 103 -13.29 8.38 2.89
C TRP A 103 -13.68 7.60 1.64
N ALA A 104 -14.81 7.97 1.03
CA ALA A 104 -15.21 7.50 -0.29
C ALA A 104 -15.06 8.64 -1.30
N GLU A 105 -14.59 8.32 -2.50
CA GLU A 105 -14.43 9.30 -3.58
C GLU A 105 -14.74 8.69 -4.95
N TYR A 106 -15.06 9.54 -5.92
CA TYR A 106 -15.20 9.13 -7.31
C TYR A 106 -13.83 9.01 -7.98
N GLN A 107 -13.64 7.94 -8.75
CA GLN A 107 -12.53 7.81 -9.69
C GLN A 107 -13.05 7.50 -11.11
N PRO A 108 -12.32 7.88 -12.16
CA PRO A 108 -12.63 7.44 -13.53
C PRO A 108 -12.65 5.92 -13.66
N ALA A 109 -13.52 5.40 -14.53
CA ALA A 109 -13.61 3.97 -14.83
C ALA A 109 -14.09 3.72 -16.26
N SER A 110 -13.65 2.61 -16.86
CA SER A 110 -14.01 2.18 -18.22
C SER A 110 -15.42 1.58 -18.33
N ASN A 111 -16.29 1.78 -17.34
CA ASN A 111 -17.66 1.27 -17.35
C ASN A 111 -18.62 2.26 -18.03
N THR A 112 -19.88 1.85 -18.20
CA THR A 112 -20.92 2.69 -18.83
C THR A 112 -21.19 4.01 -18.10
N ARG A 113 -20.82 4.12 -16.81
CA ARG A 113 -20.97 5.33 -15.99
C ARG A 113 -19.75 6.26 -16.08
N GLY A 114 -18.64 5.82 -16.66
CA GLY A 114 -17.38 6.57 -16.74
C GLY A 114 -16.67 6.79 -15.39
N ARG A 115 -17.25 6.34 -14.29
CA ARG A 115 -16.73 6.51 -12.92
C ARG A 115 -17.24 5.44 -11.97
N VAL A 116 -16.53 5.28 -10.85
CA VAL A 116 -16.90 4.43 -9.72
C VAL A 116 -16.54 5.08 -8.40
N VAL A 117 -17.24 4.70 -7.34
CA VAL A 117 -16.88 5.00 -5.96
C VAL A 117 -15.78 4.06 -5.48
N ARG A 118 -14.73 4.64 -4.90
CA ARG A 118 -13.67 3.91 -4.19
C ARG A 118 -13.55 4.43 -2.78
N TYR A 119 -13.45 3.50 -1.85
CA TYR A 119 -12.99 3.82 -0.51
C TYR A 119 -11.48 3.99 -0.51
N LYS A 120 -11.00 4.98 0.24
CA LYS A 120 -9.60 5.35 0.38
C LYS A 120 -9.26 5.40 1.86
N PHE A 121 -8.02 5.03 2.16
CA PHE A 121 -7.50 4.96 3.51
C PHE A 121 -6.12 5.60 3.53
N ALA A 122 -5.91 6.53 4.47
CA ALA A 122 -4.61 7.14 4.71
C ALA A 122 -3.91 6.39 5.86
N PHE A 123 -2.82 5.72 5.54
CA PHE A 123 -1.99 4.98 6.47
C PHE A 123 -0.82 5.85 6.93
N GLN A 124 -0.67 6.01 8.24
CA GLN A 124 0.39 6.78 8.88
C GLN A 124 1.28 5.84 9.71
N TRP A 125 2.59 5.94 9.54
CA TRP A 125 3.58 5.17 10.28
C TRP A 125 3.41 5.30 11.80
N CYS A 126 3.50 4.19 12.53
CA CYS A 126 3.62 4.20 13.98
C CYS A 126 5.08 4.52 14.35
N GLU A 127 5.35 5.71 14.89
CA GLU A 127 6.71 6.16 15.21
C GLU A 127 7.36 5.34 16.34
N GLU A 128 6.56 4.66 17.17
CA GLU A 128 7.02 3.84 18.29
C GLU A 128 7.86 2.62 17.85
N GLN A 129 7.79 2.23 16.58
CA GLN A 129 8.59 1.12 16.03
C GLN A 129 9.95 1.54 15.46
N GLY A 130 10.29 2.84 15.55
CA GLY A 130 11.53 3.40 15.01
C GLY A 130 11.43 3.78 13.52
N PRO A 131 12.55 4.14 12.88
CA PRO A 131 12.55 4.56 11.48
C PRO A 131 12.29 3.38 10.51
N PRO A 132 11.62 3.61 9.38
CA PRO A 132 11.45 2.59 8.34
C PRO A 132 12.79 2.02 7.86
N TRP A 133 12.89 0.69 7.80
CA TRP A 133 14.14 -0.02 7.48
C TRP A 133 14.68 0.26 6.06
N TRP A 134 13.82 0.76 5.16
CA TRP A 134 14.17 1.09 3.78
C TRP A 134 14.57 2.56 3.58
N ILE A 135 14.46 3.40 4.62
CA ILE A 135 14.99 4.77 4.58
C ILE A 135 16.46 4.69 5.04
N PRO A 136 17.42 5.17 4.22
CA PRO A 136 18.81 5.23 4.65
C PRO A 136 18.93 6.03 5.94
N LYS A 137 19.65 5.47 6.92
CA LYS A 137 20.04 6.23 8.11
C LYS A 137 20.95 7.36 7.66
N THR A 138 20.62 8.59 8.04
CA THR A 138 21.55 9.71 7.91
C THR A 138 22.65 9.56 8.96
N ASP A 139 23.86 10.04 8.67
CA ASP A 139 25.02 9.89 9.57
C ASP A 139 24.79 10.48 10.98
N GLU A 140 23.78 11.33 11.17
CA GLU A 140 23.34 11.86 12.46
C GLU A 140 22.72 10.81 13.39
N ASP A 141 22.23 9.68 12.87
CA ASP A 141 21.66 8.57 13.67
C ASP A 141 22.75 7.68 14.30
N ASN A 142 24.03 7.91 13.99
CA ASN A 142 25.14 7.09 14.49
C ASN A 142 25.62 7.46 15.90
N CYS A 143 25.00 8.44 16.59
CA CYS A 143 25.42 8.87 17.93
C CYS A 143 24.68 8.17 19.09
N THR A 144 24.19 6.94 18.91
CA THR A 144 23.95 6.02 20.04
C THR A 144 24.17 4.57 19.58
N PRO A 145 24.99 3.76 20.26
CA PRO A 145 25.10 2.34 19.93
C PRO A 145 23.94 1.57 20.59
N PRO A 146 23.08 0.85 19.84
CA PRO A 146 22.26 -0.20 20.42
C PRO A 146 23.05 -1.51 20.45
N THR A 147 23.16 -2.06 21.66
CA THR A 147 23.64 -3.41 21.93
C THR A 147 22.84 -4.44 21.13
N ASN A 148 23.54 -5.23 20.31
CA ASN A 148 23.15 -6.53 19.75
C ASN A 148 21.69 -6.74 19.32
N THR A 149 21.40 -6.48 18.04
CA THR A 149 20.49 -7.35 17.27
C THR A 149 20.99 -7.45 15.82
N ARG A 150 21.49 -8.63 15.44
CA ARG A 150 21.75 -9.01 14.04
C ARG A 150 20.42 -9.04 13.29
N PHE A 151 20.21 -8.13 12.35
CA PHE A 151 19.62 -8.37 11.03
C PHE A 151 19.94 -7.14 10.16
N VAL A 152 21.05 -7.20 9.42
CA VAL A 152 21.40 -6.19 8.42
C VAL A 152 21.04 -6.76 7.06
N LEU A 153 19.93 -6.28 6.48
CA LEU A 153 19.69 -6.41 5.04
C LEU A 153 20.49 -5.29 4.35
N GLN A 154 21.75 -5.57 4.05
CA GLN A 154 22.45 -4.90 2.96
C GLN A 154 22.04 -5.62 1.68
N HIS A 155 21.93 -4.89 0.57
CA HIS A 155 21.54 -5.34 -0.79
C HIS A 155 20.03 -5.21 -1.13
N ALA A 156 19.54 -3.97 -1.16
CA ALA A 156 18.45 -3.60 -2.07
C ALA A 156 18.96 -2.45 -2.96
N SER A 157 19.06 -2.69 -4.27
CA SER A 157 19.52 -1.66 -5.21
C SER A 157 18.39 -0.67 -5.49
N LYS A 158 18.65 0.61 -5.24
CA LYS A 158 17.71 1.70 -5.51
C LYS A 158 17.65 1.94 -7.02
N VAL A 159 16.47 1.83 -7.63
CA VAL A 159 16.25 2.26 -9.02
C VAL A 159 15.64 3.66 -8.96
N TYR A 160 16.30 4.64 -9.58
CA TYR A 160 15.78 6.01 -9.68
C TYR A 160 14.64 6.04 -10.70
N ILE A 161 13.41 6.23 -10.24
CA ILE A 161 12.25 6.49 -11.11
C ILE A 161 11.92 8.00 -10.99
N PRO A 162 12.16 8.81 -12.03
CA PRO A 162 11.79 10.22 -12.01
C PRO A 162 10.27 10.36 -11.94
N GLN A 163 9.78 11.17 -11.00
CA GLN A 163 8.37 11.54 -10.95
C GLN A 163 8.05 12.47 -12.12
N THR A 164 7.44 11.94 -13.18
CA THR A 164 6.83 12.77 -14.23
C THR A 164 5.59 13.44 -13.67
N VAL A 165 5.67 14.77 -13.55
CA VAL A 165 4.55 15.67 -13.26
C VAL A 165 3.70 15.77 -14.53
N HIS A 166 2.43 15.37 -14.45
CA HIS A 166 1.39 15.71 -15.43
C HIS A 166 0.17 16.25 -14.69
#